data_AF-A0A165BUG6-F1
#
_entry.id   AF-A0A165BUG6-F1
#
_cell.length_a   1.000
_cell.length_b   1.000
_cell.length_c   1.000
_cell.angle_alpha   90.00
_cell.angle_beta   90.00
_cell.angle_gamma   90.00
#
_symmetry.space_group_name_H-M   'P 1'
#
loop_
_entity.id
_entity.type
_entity.pdbx_description
1 polymer ?
#
loop_
_entity_poly.entity_id
_entity_poly.type
_entity_poly.pdbx_seq_one_letter_code
_entity_poly.pdbx_strand_id
1 'polypeptide(L)'
;MNKTLRVLCDGMLEWNSSSTVQRVPPEVLASCLRFLSLADLVRASHVSRHWRSVALAFPALWTDIRLTSAHPRILELLRSVLPRTGACPVDFVYTRSHKTSSPGPLDDIDLLLCGHMHHMRSISWPGSIDATCFLQPAPMLETVSCNSVEIAYLPEHFLGGVVGRLRTLELAYLDLPLRDYPALSTVTRLVCALPWDVRETAGLGPLFELFPKVEYLHLQALGAQHGTPSGSAPPSLQFLIVQTQDLNVDVASVLDRCRHEHVRNVILDARTVHPDLLDSLIRPLNSLAVSTDRHLLTLEGFSDVGFNRHISLDLHVMRDEAIASHVVRIAASLKFLALPLPTWTCLLSLPNALPVLTKVTLRISKYEDYCRLATSTSVDKALLHTPILRRIVLEVPRDDTNMSTAVPEIRTCQLLGPDSPRDVDVTLMLRSEVVPRR
;
A
#
# COMPACT_ATOMS: atom_id res chain seq x y z
N MET A 1 45.30 9.68 -42.34
CA MET A 1 44.45 10.56 -41.50
C MET A 1 44.54 11.97 -42.06
N ASN A 2 43.42 12.58 -42.46
CA ASN A 2 43.38 13.84 -43.21
C ASN A 2 43.97 15.01 -42.38
N LYS A 3 44.80 15.89 -42.95
CA LYS A 3 45.43 17.01 -42.20
C LYS A 3 44.40 17.88 -41.47
N THR A 4 43.23 18.07 -42.07
CA THR A 4 42.10 18.80 -41.49
C THR A 4 41.57 18.18 -40.20
N LEU A 5 41.57 16.85 -40.09
CA LEU A 5 41.17 16.15 -38.86
C LEU A 5 42.17 16.38 -37.73
N ARG A 6 43.48 16.49 -38.02
CA ARG A 6 44.48 16.80 -36.98
C ARG A 6 44.27 18.20 -36.42
N VAL A 7 44.15 19.21 -37.27
CA VAL A 7 43.95 20.61 -36.84
C VAL A 7 42.68 20.76 -35.98
N LEU A 8 41.59 20.09 -36.37
CA LEU A 8 40.37 20.04 -35.56
C LEU A 8 40.57 19.32 -34.22
N CYS A 9 41.26 18.19 -34.21
CA CYS A 9 41.58 17.47 -32.97
C CYS A 9 42.45 18.31 -32.02
N ASP A 10 43.46 19.02 -32.55
CA ASP A 10 44.37 19.85 -31.76
C ASP A 10 43.64 21.05 -31.16
N GLY A 11 42.82 21.75 -31.96
CA GLY A 11 41.97 22.85 -31.47
C GLY A 11 40.93 22.39 -30.44
N MET A 12 40.33 21.20 -30.62
CA MET A 12 39.45 20.61 -29.62
C MET A 12 40.20 20.25 -28.33
N LEU A 13 41.45 19.80 -28.41
CA LEU A 13 42.26 19.50 -27.21
C LEU A 13 42.61 20.76 -26.43
N GLU A 14 42.94 21.86 -27.11
CA GLU A 14 43.25 23.16 -26.49
C GLU A 14 42.00 23.84 -25.87
N TRP A 15 40.86 23.78 -26.55
CA TRP A 15 39.58 24.22 -25.98
C TRP A 15 39.21 23.42 -24.73
N ASN A 16 39.44 22.11 -24.78
CA ASN A 16 39.17 21.22 -23.67
C ASN A 16 40.07 21.53 -22.47
N SER A 17 41.38 21.70 -22.68
CA SER A 17 42.35 21.99 -21.60
C SER A 17 42.14 23.35 -20.94
N SER A 18 41.52 24.30 -21.63
CA SER A 18 41.14 25.60 -21.09
C SER A 18 39.80 25.61 -20.34
N SER A 19 38.99 24.55 -20.47
CA SER A 19 37.70 24.45 -19.78
C SER A 19 37.89 24.22 -18.28
N THR A 20 37.20 25.03 -17.47
CA THR A 20 37.16 24.87 -16.00
C THR A 20 36.62 23.51 -15.57
N VAL A 21 35.78 22.89 -16.40
CA VAL A 21 35.20 21.57 -16.16
C VAL A 21 36.28 20.47 -16.14
N GLN A 22 37.38 20.62 -16.88
CA GLN A 22 38.48 19.65 -16.84
C GLN A 22 39.34 19.72 -15.59
N ARG A 23 39.22 20.81 -14.83
CA ARG A 23 39.92 21.00 -13.55
C ARG A 23 39.09 20.50 -12.36
N VAL A 24 37.86 20.08 -12.60
CA VAL A 24 36.99 19.52 -11.57
C VAL A 24 37.58 18.16 -11.15
N PRO A 25 37.81 17.91 -9.86
CA PRO A 25 38.25 16.60 -9.39
C PRO A 25 37.27 15.49 -9.84
N PRO A 26 37.77 14.30 -10.24
CA PRO A 26 36.93 13.19 -10.69
C PRO A 26 35.77 12.86 -9.74
N GLU A 27 36.00 12.95 -8.44
CA GLU A 27 35.03 12.67 -7.37
C GLU A 27 33.89 13.69 -7.36
N VAL A 28 34.21 14.97 -7.60
CA VAL A 28 33.22 16.04 -7.70
C VAL A 28 32.40 15.87 -8.96
N LEU A 29 33.04 15.55 -10.09
CA LEU A 29 32.33 15.29 -11.35
C LEU A 29 31.44 14.04 -11.23
N ALA A 30 31.91 12.94 -10.65
CA ALA A 30 31.10 11.77 -10.36
C ALA A 30 29.91 12.10 -9.44
N SER A 31 30.14 12.94 -8.42
CA SER A 31 29.09 13.42 -7.53
C SER A 31 28.04 14.29 -8.25
N CYS A 32 28.38 14.94 -9.36
CA CYS A 32 27.41 15.60 -10.23
C CYS A 32 26.69 14.59 -11.14
N LEU A 33 27.43 13.63 -11.72
CA LEU A 33 26.89 12.61 -12.63
C LEU A 33 25.86 11.69 -11.96
N ARG A 34 25.95 11.46 -10.64
CA ARG A 34 25.01 10.61 -9.89
C ARG A 34 23.56 11.10 -9.93
N PHE A 35 23.32 12.37 -10.29
CA PHE A 35 21.99 12.96 -10.39
C PHE A 35 21.36 12.78 -11.79
N LEU A 36 22.10 12.21 -12.74
CA LEU A 36 21.60 11.97 -14.09
C LEU A 36 20.84 10.64 -14.15
N SER A 37 19.81 10.60 -15.00
CA SER A 37 19.18 9.33 -15.40
C SER A 37 20.20 8.44 -16.12
N LEU A 38 19.96 7.13 -16.20
CA LEU A 38 20.85 6.22 -16.95
C LEU A 38 21.08 6.68 -18.40
N ALA A 39 20.01 7.14 -19.08
CA ALA A 39 20.11 7.65 -20.44
C ALA A 39 20.98 8.91 -20.53
N ASP A 40 20.82 9.85 -19.59
CA ASP A 40 21.61 11.08 -19.55
C ASP A 40 23.04 10.84 -19.09
N LEU A 41 23.28 9.87 -18.21
CA LEU A 41 24.61 9.43 -17.82
C LEU A 41 25.36 8.83 -19.01
N VAL A 42 24.68 8.00 -19.81
CA VAL A 42 25.24 7.52 -21.07
C VAL A 42 25.59 8.71 -21.95
N ARG A 43 24.66 9.64 -22.23
CA ARG A 43 24.95 10.84 -23.05
C ARG A 43 26.10 11.68 -22.49
N ALA A 44 26.14 11.90 -21.19
CA ALA A 44 27.19 12.64 -20.49
C ALA A 44 28.56 11.98 -20.66
N SER A 45 28.62 10.65 -20.61
CA SER A 45 29.85 9.87 -20.89
C SER A 45 30.35 10.00 -22.34
N HIS A 46 29.57 10.61 -23.24
CA HIS A 46 29.97 10.90 -24.61
C HIS A 46 30.35 12.38 -24.84
N VAL A 47 30.23 13.25 -23.84
CA VAL A 47 30.58 14.69 -23.96
C VAL A 47 32.09 14.89 -24.17
N SER A 48 32.91 14.21 -23.37
CA SER A 48 34.38 14.28 -23.49
C SER A 48 35.04 12.98 -23.00
N ARG A 49 36.32 12.77 -23.37
CA ARG A 49 37.10 11.63 -22.86
C ARG A 49 37.26 11.66 -21.33
N HIS A 50 37.39 12.85 -20.75
CA HIS A 50 37.48 13.02 -19.29
C HIS A 50 36.19 12.57 -18.61
N TRP A 51 35.03 13.06 -19.06
CA TRP A 51 33.72 12.66 -18.53
C TRP A 51 33.47 11.15 -18.67
N ARG A 52 33.84 10.57 -19.81
CA ARG A 52 33.80 9.12 -20.02
C ARG A 52 34.67 8.38 -19.02
N SER A 53 35.92 8.82 -18.87
CA SER A 53 36.88 8.19 -17.95
C SER A 53 36.38 8.23 -16.51
N VAL A 54 35.85 9.38 -16.08
CA VAL A 54 35.25 9.53 -14.75
C VAL A 54 34.03 8.60 -14.63
N ALA A 55 33.08 8.65 -15.56
CA ALA A 55 31.90 7.78 -15.50
C ALA A 55 32.26 6.30 -15.40
N LEU A 56 33.27 5.82 -16.16
CA LEU A 56 33.73 4.43 -16.12
C LEU A 56 34.55 4.09 -14.85
N ALA A 57 35.22 5.06 -14.23
CA ALA A 57 36.01 4.84 -13.02
C ALA A 57 35.16 4.71 -11.74
N PHE A 58 33.89 5.09 -11.77
CA PHE A 58 32.97 5.04 -10.62
C PHE A 58 31.79 4.09 -10.88
N PRO A 59 31.91 2.79 -10.55
CA PRO A 59 30.87 1.79 -10.82
C PRO A 59 29.50 2.10 -10.21
N ALA A 60 29.48 2.78 -9.06
CA ALA A 60 28.28 3.22 -8.37
C ALA A 60 27.38 4.17 -9.20
N LEU A 61 27.89 4.77 -10.27
CA LEU A 61 27.07 5.59 -11.18
C LEU A 61 26.13 4.73 -12.04
N TRP A 62 26.42 3.43 -12.20
CA TRP A 62 25.70 2.54 -13.11
C TRP A 62 24.72 1.61 -12.40
N THR A 63 24.53 1.76 -11.08
CA THR A 63 23.77 0.81 -10.26
C THR A 63 22.25 1.01 -10.28
N ASP A 64 21.74 2.21 -10.60
CA ASP A 64 20.29 2.45 -10.73
C ASP A 64 19.88 2.31 -12.20
N ILE A 65 19.40 1.12 -12.57
CA ILE A 65 19.04 0.77 -13.94
C ILE A 65 17.52 0.78 -14.08
N ARG A 66 16.99 1.87 -14.62
CA ARG A 66 15.55 2.05 -14.87
C ARG A 66 15.29 2.08 -16.36
N LEU A 67 14.59 1.07 -16.85
CA LEU A 67 14.31 0.87 -18.26
C LEU A 67 12.81 0.65 -18.49
N THR A 68 12.38 0.91 -19.71
CA THR A 68 10.99 0.66 -20.14
C THR A 68 11.02 -0.06 -21.49
N SER A 69 9.96 -0.78 -21.84
CA SER A 69 9.87 -1.45 -23.15
C SER A 69 9.91 -0.48 -24.35
N ALA A 70 9.78 0.84 -24.10
CA ALA A 70 9.94 1.87 -25.13
C ALA A 70 11.40 2.19 -25.47
N HIS A 71 12.38 1.68 -24.71
CA HIS A 71 13.79 1.93 -24.97
C HIS A 71 14.27 1.09 -26.16
N PRO A 72 14.71 1.73 -27.26
CA PRO A 72 15.29 0.98 -28.36
C PRO A 72 16.60 0.33 -27.90
N ARG A 73 16.89 -0.87 -28.42
CA ARG A 73 18.16 -1.59 -28.18
C ARG A 73 18.45 -1.81 -26.70
N ILE A 74 17.41 -2.07 -25.90
CA ILE A 74 17.52 -2.31 -24.46
C ILE A 74 18.58 -3.36 -24.10
N LEU A 75 18.69 -4.43 -24.89
CA LEU A 75 19.67 -5.49 -24.68
C LEU A 75 21.11 -5.02 -24.89
N GLU A 76 21.37 -4.18 -25.91
CA GLU A 76 22.69 -3.59 -26.14
C GLU A 76 23.07 -2.66 -24.99
N LEU A 77 22.11 -1.87 -24.51
CA LEU A 77 22.31 -0.99 -23.36
C LEU A 77 22.65 -1.80 -22.11
N LEU A 78 21.87 -2.83 -21.78
CA LEU A 78 22.11 -3.69 -20.61
C LEU A 78 23.46 -4.40 -20.67
N ARG A 79 23.81 -5.00 -21.82
CA ARG A 79 25.14 -5.62 -22.03
C ARG A 79 26.28 -4.63 -21.83
N SER A 80 26.05 -3.35 -22.11
CA SER A 80 27.07 -2.31 -21.93
C SER A 80 27.14 -1.76 -20.51
N VAL A 81 26.03 -1.75 -19.77
CA VAL A 81 25.88 -1.09 -18.45
C VAL A 81 26.15 -2.06 -17.31
N LEU A 82 25.59 -3.27 -17.33
CA LEU A 82 25.71 -4.23 -16.24
C LEU A 82 27.18 -4.57 -15.89
N PRO A 83 28.11 -4.76 -16.86
CA PRO A 83 29.51 -4.97 -16.51
C PRO A 83 30.19 -3.76 -15.84
N ARG A 84 29.65 -2.55 -16.00
CA ARG A 84 30.21 -1.32 -15.41
C ARG A 84 29.85 -1.15 -13.94
N THR A 85 28.89 -1.90 -13.42
CA THR A 85 28.50 -1.85 -12.00
C THR A 85 29.54 -2.50 -11.09
N GLY A 86 30.43 -3.34 -11.66
CA GLY A 86 31.48 -4.02 -10.90
C GLY A 86 30.89 -4.92 -9.82
N ALA A 87 31.28 -4.68 -8.56
CA ALA A 87 30.72 -5.37 -7.39
C ALA A 87 29.70 -4.52 -6.62
N CYS A 88 29.31 -3.35 -7.15
CA CYS A 88 28.35 -2.48 -6.49
C CYS A 88 26.93 -3.07 -6.55
N PRO A 89 26.13 -2.96 -5.48
CA PRO A 89 24.75 -3.45 -5.48
C PRO A 89 23.91 -2.76 -6.55
N VAL A 90 23.19 -3.53 -7.36
CA VAL A 90 22.39 -3.02 -8.49
C VAL A 90 20.90 -3.01 -8.15
N ASP A 91 20.23 -1.90 -8.42
CA ASP A 91 18.77 -1.80 -8.46
C ASP A 91 18.30 -1.80 -9.91
N PHE A 92 17.58 -2.84 -10.29
CA PHE A 92 17.07 -3.03 -11.63
C PHE A 92 15.55 -2.86 -11.65
N VAL A 93 15.06 -1.94 -12.48
CA VAL A 93 13.64 -1.71 -12.72
C VAL A 93 13.38 -1.75 -14.22
N TYR A 94 12.53 -2.68 -14.65
CA TYR A 94 12.03 -2.75 -16.01
C TYR A 94 10.50 -2.61 -16.02
N THR A 95 9.96 -1.65 -16.77
CA THR A 95 8.50 -1.47 -16.88
C THR A 95 8.00 -1.71 -18.29
N ARG A 96 6.89 -2.45 -18.40
CA ARG A 96 6.21 -2.66 -19.69
C ARG A 96 5.40 -1.40 -20.03
N SER A 97 5.61 -0.84 -21.21
CA SER A 97 4.77 0.22 -21.75
C SER A 97 3.41 -0.36 -22.17
N HIS A 98 2.32 0.27 -21.73
CA HIS A 98 0.95 -0.08 -22.15
C HIS A 98 0.71 0.06 -23.66
N LYS A 99 1.58 0.78 -24.39
CA LYS A 99 1.43 1.03 -25.82
C LYS A 99 1.91 -0.12 -26.70
N THR A 100 2.70 -1.05 -26.15
CA THR A 100 3.34 -2.12 -26.95
C THR A 100 2.70 -3.45 -26.63
N SER A 101 1.94 -4.00 -27.58
CA SER A 101 1.33 -5.33 -27.47
C SER A 101 2.37 -6.46 -27.54
N SER A 102 3.55 -6.21 -28.09
CA SER A 102 4.58 -7.23 -28.19
C SER A 102 5.06 -7.65 -26.80
N PRO A 103 5.21 -8.96 -26.53
CA PRO A 103 6.02 -9.41 -25.41
C PRO A 103 7.41 -8.84 -25.63
N GLY A 104 7.93 -8.06 -24.68
CA GLY A 104 9.28 -7.51 -24.79
C GLY A 104 10.34 -8.62 -24.79
N PRO A 105 11.64 -8.27 -24.87
CA PRO A 105 12.72 -9.26 -24.86
C PRO A 105 12.98 -9.78 -23.44
N LEU A 106 11.94 -10.27 -22.74
CA LEU A 106 12.03 -10.69 -21.33
C LEU A 106 12.99 -11.86 -21.16
N ASP A 107 12.94 -12.86 -22.04
CA ASP A 107 13.83 -14.02 -22.00
C ASP A 107 15.31 -13.61 -22.17
N ASP A 108 15.58 -12.67 -23.07
CA ASP A 108 16.94 -12.15 -23.25
C ASP A 108 17.42 -11.34 -22.05
N ILE A 109 16.52 -10.57 -21.40
CA ILE A 109 16.84 -9.84 -20.18
C ILE A 109 17.12 -10.82 -19.05
N ASP A 110 16.29 -11.84 -18.88
CA ASP A 110 16.44 -12.91 -17.90
C ASP A 110 17.84 -13.55 -17.99
N LEU A 111 18.23 -13.99 -19.18
CA LEU A 111 19.55 -14.57 -19.44
C LEU A 111 20.70 -13.61 -19.12
N LEU A 112 20.53 -12.30 -19.36
CA LEU A 112 21.53 -11.30 -18.99
C LEU A 112 21.63 -11.12 -17.48
N LEU A 113 20.49 -11.11 -16.77
CA LEU A 113 20.48 -10.93 -15.32
C LEU A 113 21.14 -12.12 -14.60
N CYS A 114 21.06 -13.34 -15.12
CA CYS A 114 21.73 -14.53 -14.57
C CYS A 114 23.20 -14.28 -14.21
N GLY A 115 23.97 -13.62 -15.10
CA GLY A 115 25.40 -13.34 -14.88
C GLY A 115 25.68 -12.29 -13.80
N HIS A 116 24.65 -11.59 -13.34
CA HIS A 116 24.75 -10.43 -12.45
C HIS A 116 24.00 -10.60 -11.12
N MET A 117 23.28 -11.72 -10.92
CA MET A 117 22.48 -11.95 -9.70
C MET A 117 23.27 -11.84 -8.39
N HIS A 118 24.57 -12.16 -8.42
CA HIS A 118 25.45 -12.12 -7.23
C HIS A 118 25.55 -10.73 -6.57
N HIS A 119 25.32 -9.65 -7.33
CA HIS A 119 25.32 -8.27 -6.82
C HIS A 119 23.99 -7.53 -7.02
N MET A 120 22.92 -8.22 -7.43
CA MET A 120 21.60 -7.59 -7.51
C MET A 120 21.07 -7.33 -6.11
N ARG A 121 20.60 -6.11 -5.85
CA ARG A 121 19.95 -5.70 -4.59
C ARG A 121 18.45 -5.61 -4.72
N SER A 122 17.96 -5.04 -5.81
CA SER A 122 16.52 -4.91 -6.06
C SER A 122 16.20 -5.27 -7.49
N ILE A 123 15.16 -6.07 -7.71
CA ILE A 123 14.63 -6.40 -9.04
C ILE A 123 13.14 -6.09 -9.05
N SER A 124 12.71 -5.20 -9.93
CA SER A 124 11.29 -4.96 -10.24
C SER A 124 11.08 -5.08 -11.74
N TRP A 125 10.30 -6.06 -12.17
CA TRP A 125 10.08 -6.29 -13.60
C TRP A 125 8.72 -6.96 -13.85
N PRO A 126 8.19 -6.91 -15.10
CA PRO A 126 6.88 -7.47 -15.42
C PRO A 126 6.97 -8.96 -15.79
N GLY A 127 8.15 -9.57 -15.65
CA GLY A 127 8.36 -11.00 -15.85
C GLY A 127 7.88 -11.83 -14.67
N SER A 128 7.82 -13.14 -14.86
CA SER A 128 7.46 -14.10 -13.82
C SER A 128 8.65 -14.40 -12.89
N ILE A 129 8.34 -14.92 -11.69
CA ILE A 129 9.33 -15.29 -10.66
C ILE A 129 10.05 -16.61 -10.98
N ASP A 130 9.53 -17.39 -11.93
CA ASP A 130 10.11 -18.64 -12.42
C ASP A 130 11.22 -18.44 -13.47
N ALA A 131 11.56 -17.18 -13.78
CA ALA A 131 12.63 -16.84 -14.69
C ALA A 131 13.99 -17.41 -14.24
N THR A 132 14.86 -17.73 -15.20
CA THR A 132 16.10 -18.47 -14.97
C THR A 132 17.09 -17.72 -14.09
N CYS A 133 17.04 -16.38 -14.05
CA CYS A 133 17.88 -15.58 -13.17
C CYS A 133 17.58 -15.84 -11.69
N PHE A 134 16.33 -16.15 -11.31
CA PHE A 134 15.98 -16.46 -9.94
C PHE A 134 16.41 -17.87 -9.49
N LEU A 135 16.97 -18.69 -10.38
CA LEU A 135 17.66 -19.93 -10.00
C LEU A 135 19.09 -19.67 -9.50
N GLN A 136 19.64 -18.48 -9.77
CA GLN A 136 21.01 -18.15 -9.39
C GLN A 136 21.11 -17.66 -7.95
N PRO A 137 22.21 -17.94 -7.23
CA PRO A 137 22.47 -17.34 -5.92
C PRO A 137 22.47 -15.81 -5.98
N ALA A 138 21.67 -15.19 -5.11
CA ALA A 138 21.54 -13.74 -5.03
C ALA A 138 21.75 -13.23 -3.58
N PRO A 139 22.98 -13.29 -3.05
CA PRO A 139 23.27 -13.02 -1.64
C PRO A 139 23.00 -11.57 -1.21
N MET A 140 22.97 -10.63 -2.16
CA MET A 140 22.71 -9.21 -1.92
C MET A 140 21.26 -8.79 -2.16
N LEU A 141 20.41 -9.70 -2.65
CA LEU A 141 19.05 -9.36 -3.06
C LEU A 141 18.17 -9.10 -1.84
N GLU A 142 17.60 -7.91 -1.77
CA GLU A 142 16.75 -7.42 -0.69
C GLU A 142 15.28 -7.29 -1.12
N THR A 143 15.05 -6.96 -2.39
CA THR A 143 13.69 -6.70 -2.91
C THR A 143 13.48 -7.40 -4.24
N VAL A 144 12.37 -8.13 -4.34
CA VAL A 144 11.87 -8.70 -5.59
C VAL A 144 10.42 -8.27 -5.78
N SER A 145 10.12 -7.72 -6.95
CA SER A 145 8.78 -7.32 -7.36
C SER A 145 8.50 -7.82 -8.78
N CYS A 146 7.59 -8.78 -8.91
CA CYS A 146 7.20 -9.38 -10.18
C CYS A 146 5.70 -9.17 -10.40
N ASN A 147 5.35 -8.45 -11.47
CA ASN A 147 3.96 -8.17 -11.84
C ASN A 147 3.61 -8.87 -13.16
N SER A 148 3.79 -10.20 -13.17
CA SER A 148 3.37 -11.05 -14.30
C SER A 148 1.86 -11.23 -14.28
N VAL A 149 1.28 -11.47 -15.46
CA VAL A 149 -0.12 -11.92 -15.60
C VAL A 149 -0.26 -13.44 -15.44
N GLU A 150 0.87 -14.14 -15.44
CA GLU A 150 0.95 -15.59 -15.28
C GLU A 150 1.06 -15.95 -13.80
N ILE A 151 0.68 -17.18 -13.47
CA ILE A 151 0.80 -17.72 -12.11
C ILE A 151 2.29 -17.78 -11.74
N ALA A 152 2.64 -17.20 -10.59
CA ALA A 152 4.00 -17.13 -10.10
C ALA A 152 4.36 -18.43 -9.37
N TYR A 153 5.03 -19.34 -10.07
CA TYR A 153 5.59 -20.56 -9.49
C TYR A 153 7.00 -20.30 -8.97
N LEU A 154 7.22 -20.53 -7.68
CA LEU A 154 8.56 -20.43 -7.11
C LEU A 154 9.43 -21.63 -7.55
N PRO A 155 10.55 -21.41 -8.25
CA PRO A 155 11.38 -22.50 -8.74
C PRO A 155 12.06 -23.24 -7.58
N GLU A 156 12.23 -24.57 -7.67
CA GLU A 156 12.73 -25.44 -6.58
C GLU A 156 14.00 -24.93 -5.88
N HIS A 157 14.90 -24.29 -6.62
CA HIS A 157 16.12 -23.69 -6.11
C HIS A 157 16.06 -22.16 -6.15
N PHE A 158 14.95 -21.57 -5.71
CA PHE A 158 14.78 -20.12 -5.66
C PHE A 158 15.96 -19.46 -4.93
N LEU A 159 16.59 -18.51 -5.62
CA LEU A 159 17.83 -17.83 -5.26
C LEU A 159 19.00 -18.78 -4.96
N GLY A 160 19.10 -19.88 -5.71
CA GLY A 160 20.10 -20.92 -5.51
C GLY A 160 19.87 -21.79 -4.27
N GLY A 161 18.68 -21.71 -3.65
CA GLY A 161 18.36 -22.45 -2.43
C GLY A 161 19.13 -21.99 -1.18
N VAL A 162 19.74 -20.79 -1.21
CA VAL A 162 20.50 -20.24 -0.09
C VAL A 162 19.70 -19.17 0.66
N VAL A 163 19.92 -19.07 1.97
CA VAL A 163 19.39 -17.97 2.78
C VAL A 163 20.13 -16.69 2.39
N GLY A 164 19.44 -15.78 1.71
CA GLY A 164 19.96 -14.49 1.27
C GLY A 164 19.62 -13.34 2.21
N ARG A 165 19.51 -12.14 1.63
CA ARG A 165 19.10 -10.91 2.32
C ARG A 165 17.68 -10.46 1.94
N LEU A 166 16.87 -11.36 1.36
CA LEU A 166 15.57 -11.01 0.81
C LEU A 166 14.63 -10.54 1.93
N ARG A 167 14.16 -9.30 1.85
CA ARG A 167 13.27 -8.66 2.84
C ARG A 167 11.89 -8.38 2.29
N THR A 168 11.83 -7.96 1.02
CA THR A 168 10.58 -7.58 0.37
C THR A 168 10.30 -8.49 -0.81
N LEU A 169 9.12 -9.11 -0.81
CA LEU A 169 8.64 -9.93 -1.90
C LEU A 169 7.26 -9.43 -2.33
N GLU A 170 7.15 -8.99 -3.58
CA GLU A 170 5.89 -8.56 -4.19
C GLU A 170 5.61 -9.41 -5.42
N LEU A 171 4.56 -10.24 -5.38
CA LEU A 171 4.26 -11.17 -6.47
C LEU A 171 2.79 -11.08 -6.86
N ALA A 172 2.53 -10.91 -8.16
CA ALA A 172 1.20 -11.16 -8.71
C ALA A 172 0.97 -12.67 -8.85
N TYR A 173 -0.21 -13.15 -8.50
CA TYR A 173 -0.66 -14.54 -8.65
C TYR A 173 0.27 -15.59 -8.01
N LEU A 174 0.67 -15.36 -6.76
CA LEU A 174 1.54 -16.26 -6.01
C LEU A 174 0.85 -17.59 -5.69
N ASP A 175 1.46 -18.69 -6.14
CA ASP A 175 1.16 -20.05 -5.68
C ASP A 175 2.16 -20.44 -4.59
N LEU A 176 1.67 -20.86 -3.42
CA LEU A 176 2.51 -21.23 -2.27
C LEU A 176 2.78 -22.74 -2.26
N PRO A 177 3.98 -23.18 -2.67
CA PRO A 177 4.34 -24.58 -2.65
C PRO A 177 4.45 -25.13 -1.22
N LEU A 178 4.22 -26.44 -1.05
CA LEU A 178 4.40 -27.18 0.21
C LEU A 178 5.87 -27.43 0.59
N ARG A 179 6.83 -26.89 -0.16
CA ARG A 179 8.26 -27.19 0.01
C ARG A 179 8.94 -26.09 0.82
N ASP A 180 10.05 -26.42 1.47
CA ASP A 180 10.85 -25.43 2.20
C ASP A 180 11.67 -24.55 1.24
N TYR A 181 11.55 -23.22 1.38
CA TYR A 181 12.36 -22.25 0.64
C TYR A 181 13.19 -21.41 1.61
N PRO A 182 14.46 -21.77 1.86
CA PRO A 182 15.31 -21.06 2.83
C PRO A 182 15.40 -19.55 2.55
N ALA A 183 15.38 -19.16 1.28
CA ALA A 183 15.42 -17.76 0.84
C ALA A 183 14.21 -16.92 1.30
N LEU A 184 13.05 -17.53 1.59
CA LEU A 184 11.84 -16.82 2.03
C LEU A 184 11.85 -16.55 3.54
N SER A 185 12.67 -17.28 4.31
CA SER A 185 12.73 -17.18 5.78
C SER A 185 13.15 -15.80 6.32
N THR A 186 13.72 -14.95 5.46
CA THR A 186 14.17 -13.58 5.81
C THR A 186 13.17 -12.49 5.42
N VAL A 187 12.11 -12.83 4.68
CA VAL A 187 11.14 -11.85 4.17
C VAL A 187 10.35 -11.26 5.34
N THR A 188 10.37 -9.94 5.44
CA THR A 188 9.62 -9.16 6.43
C THR A 188 8.41 -8.45 5.80
N ARG A 189 8.42 -8.24 4.49
CA ARG A 189 7.32 -7.61 3.76
C ARG A 189 6.88 -8.47 2.58
N LEU A 190 5.67 -9.02 2.68
CA LEU A 190 5.04 -9.81 1.64
C LEU A 190 3.82 -9.07 1.09
N VAL A 191 3.81 -8.83 -0.22
CA VAL A 191 2.64 -8.39 -0.98
C VAL A 191 2.37 -9.46 -2.01
N CYS A 192 1.20 -10.07 -1.99
CA CYS A 192 0.85 -11.03 -3.02
C CYS A 192 -0.61 -10.92 -3.45
N ALA A 193 -0.83 -10.95 -4.76
CA ALA A 193 -2.13 -11.29 -5.32
C ALA A 193 -2.24 -12.80 -5.45
N LEU A 194 -3.38 -13.37 -5.09
CA LEU A 194 -3.61 -14.80 -5.19
C LEU A 194 -4.25 -15.15 -6.56
N PRO A 195 -3.95 -16.33 -7.12
CA PRO A 195 -4.49 -16.75 -8.42
C PRO A 195 -6.01 -16.95 -8.36
N TRP A 196 -6.72 -16.43 -9.35
CA TRP A 196 -8.17 -16.57 -9.46
C TRP A 196 -8.60 -18.02 -9.73
N ASP A 197 -7.78 -18.79 -10.46
CA ASP A 197 -7.97 -20.21 -10.74
C ASP A 197 -6.99 -21.05 -9.89
N VAL A 198 -7.45 -21.47 -8.72
CA VAL A 198 -6.68 -22.34 -7.82
C VAL A 198 -6.84 -23.78 -8.31
N ARG A 199 -5.74 -24.34 -8.80
CA ARG A 199 -5.58 -25.81 -8.81
C ARG A 199 -5.56 -26.28 -7.35
N GLU A 200 -5.98 -27.51 -7.08
CA GLU A 200 -6.17 -28.09 -5.73
C GLU A 200 -5.01 -27.86 -4.72
N THR A 201 -3.82 -27.47 -5.19
CA THR A 201 -2.62 -27.23 -4.38
C THR A 201 -2.39 -25.78 -3.93
N ALA A 202 -3.01 -24.77 -4.56
CA ALA A 202 -2.70 -23.36 -4.28
C ALA A 202 -3.50 -22.81 -3.07
N GLY A 203 -3.03 -23.15 -1.87
CA GLY A 203 -3.63 -22.72 -0.61
C GLY A 203 -2.74 -21.77 0.19
N LEU A 204 -3.36 -21.01 1.10
CA LEU A 204 -2.64 -20.18 2.08
C LEU A 204 -1.96 -21.00 3.19
N GLY A 205 -2.19 -22.31 3.24
CA GLY A 205 -1.69 -23.22 4.28
C GLY A 205 -0.24 -22.93 4.72
N PRO A 206 0.76 -23.05 3.85
CA PRO A 206 2.16 -22.91 4.23
C PRO A 206 2.63 -21.46 4.43
N LEU A 207 1.75 -20.45 4.37
CA LEU A 207 2.14 -19.02 4.39
C LEU A 207 3.06 -18.67 5.56
N PHE A 208 2.69 -19.00 6.80
CA PHE A 208 3.51 -18.63 7.96
C PHE A 208 4.71 -19.54 8.20
N GLU A 209 4.71 -20.74 7.62
CA GLU A 209 5.86 -21.64 7.63
C GLU A 209 6.95 -21.11 6.67
N LEU A 210 6.55 -20.62 5.50
CA LEU A 210 7.44 -20.02 4.50
C LEU A 210 7.95 -18.63 4.90
N PHE A 211 7.12 -17.84 5.59
CA PHE A 211 7.40 -16.45 5.95
C PHE A 211 7.39 -16.21 7.48
N PRO A 212 8.25 -16.91 8.26
CA PRO A 212 8.22 -16.88 9.73
C PRO A 212 8.61 -15.53 10.34
N LYS A 213 9.14 -14.59 9.56
CA LYS A 213 9.55 -13.24 9.98
C LYS A 213 8.70 -12.12 9.40
N VAL A 214 7.54 -12.43 8.80
CA VAL A 214 6.72 -11.40 8.16
C VAL A 214 6.23 -10.37 9.20
N GLU A 215 6.42 -9.10 8.88
CA GLU A 215 5.97 -7.92 9.64
C GLU A 215 4.84 -7.20 8.93
N TYR A 216 4.88 -7.18 7.59
CA TYR A 216 3.87 -6.59 6.72
C TYR A 216 3.36 -7.66 5.76
N LEU A 217 2.06 -7.94 5.82
CA LEU A 217 1.38 -8.89 4.95
C LEU A 217 0.24 -8.19 4.20
N HIS A 218 0.25 -8.25 2.86
CA HIS A 218 -0.83 -7.77 2.02
C HIS A 218 -1.29 -8.87 1.08
N LEU A 219 -2.49 -9.41 1.35
CA LEU A 219 -3.16 -10.40 0.53
C LEU A 219 -4.16 -9.70 -0.40
N GLN A 220 -3.96 -9.80 -1.70
CA GLN A 220 -4.85 -9.26 -2.74
C GLN A 220 -5.60 -10.39 -3.43
N ALA A 221 -6.81 -10.09 -3.92
CA ALA A 221 -7.65 -11.02 -4.65
C ALA A 221 -7.91 -12.35 -3.90
N LEU A 222 -8.07 -12.29 -2.58
CA LEU A 222 -8.39 -13.46 -1.77
C LEU A 222 -9.77 -14.00 -2.16
N GLY A 223 -9.84 -15.28 -2.52
CA GLY A 223 -11.05 -16.06 -2.84
C GLY A 223 -11.23 -17.27 -1.93
N ALA A 224 -12.44 -17.85 -1.90
CA ALA A 224 -12.80 -18.92 -0.95
C ALA A 224 -11.96 -20.19 -1.13
N GLN A 225 -11.51 -20.45 -2.35
CA GLN A 225 -10.71 -21.60 -2.74
C GLN A 225 -9.28 -21.61 -2.16
N HIS A 226 -8.75 -20.46 -1.71
CA HIS A 226 -7.40 -20.40 -1.15
C HIS A 226 -7.30 -20.97 0.27
N GLY A 227 -8.43 -21.25 0.91
CA GLY A 227 -8.48 -21.72 2.29
C GLY A 227 -7.92 -20.70 3.28
N THR A 228 -7.40 -21.19 4.41
CA THR A 228 -6.86 -20.36 5.49
C THR A 228 -5.40 -20.70 5.74
N PRO A 229 -4.59 -19.75 6.23
CA PRO A 229 -3.22 -20.05 6.64
C PRO A 229 -3.17 -21.14 7.70
N SER A 230 -2.26 -22.10 7.54
CA SER A 230 -1.93 -23.09 8.55
C SER A 230 -0.97 -22.49 9.57
N GLY A 231 -1.05 -22.98 10.80
CA GLY A 231 -0.23 -22.46 11.91
C GLY A 231 -0.74 -21.13 12.46
N SER A 232 0.06 -20.53 13.34
CA SER A 232 -0.19 -19.20 13.90
C SER A 232 0.66 -18.16 13.20
N ALA A 233 0.10 -16.98 12.94
CA ALA A 233 0.90 -15.84 12.49
C ALA A 233 2.12 -15.61 13.39
N PRO A 234 3.25 -15.21 12.79
CA PRO A 234 4.44 -14.90 13.56
C PRO A 234 4.20 -13.66 14.43
N PRO A 235 4.83 -13.58 15.62
CA PRO A 235 4.67 -12.45 16.53
C PRO A 235 5.23 -11.14 15.96
N SER A 236 6.00 -11.20 14.88
CA SER A 236 6.51 -10.03 14.15
C SER A 236 5.44 -9.31 13.33
N LEU A 237 4.29 -9.94 13.05
CA LEU A 237 3.25 -9.37 12.18
C LEU A 237 2.62 -8.12 12.80
N GLN A 238 2.85 -6.96 12.18
CA GLN A 238 2.40 -5.65 12.64
C GLN A 238 1.40 -4.99 11.71
N PHE A 239 1.43 -5.35 10.43
CA PHE A 239 0.61 -4.75 9.39
C PHE A 239 -0.04 -5.82 8.52
N LEU A 240 -1.36 -5.78 8.42
CA LEU A 240 -2.15 -6.72 7.65
C LEU A 240 -3.11 -5.97 6.72
N ILE A 241 -3.00 -6.22 5.43
CA ILE A 241 -4.01 -5.83 4.44
C ILE A 241 -4.63 -7.08 3.86
N VAL A 242 -5.95 -7.16 3.88
CA VAL A 242 -6.71 -8.21 3.19
C VAL A 242 -7.65 -7.54 2.21
N GLN A 243 -7.53 -7.87 0.92
CA GLN A 243 -8.42 -7.41 -0.13
C GLN A 243 -9.10 -8.58 -0.81
N THR A 244 -10.42 -8.60 -0.81
CA THR A 244 -11.24 -9.64 -1.44
C THR A 244 -12.45 -9.05 -2.16
N GLN A 245 -12.76 -9.61 -3.32
CA GLN A 245 -13.97 -9.32 -4.07
C GLN A 245 -14.96 -10.50 -4.05
N ASP A 246 -14.58 -11.62 -3.40
CA ASP A 246 -15.38 -12.83 -3.33
C ASP A 246 -16.22 -12.82 -2.05
N LEU A 247 -17.51 -13.09 -2.22
CA LEU A 247 -18.51 -13.06 -1.14
C LEU A 247 -18.44 -14.31 -0.26
N ASN A 248 -17.83 -15.38 -0.74
CA ASN A 248 -17.79 -16.68 -0.06
C ASN A 248 -16.53 -16.86 0.79
N VAL A 249 -15.64 -15.86 0.85
CA VAL A 249 -14.42 -15.94 1.63
C VAL A 249 -14.74 -15.88 3.11
N ASP A 250 -14.26 -16.87 3.87
CA ASP A 250 -14.23 -16.79 5.32
C ASP A 250 -13.08 -15.90 5.80
N VAL A 251 -13.28 -14.59 5.66
CA VAL A 251 -12.33 -13.56 6.11
C VAL A 251 -12.08 -13.66 7.61
N ALA A 252 -13.07 -14.10 8.40
CA ALA A 252 -12.95 -14.24 9.85
C ALA A 252 -11.88 -15.28 10.19
N SER A 253 -11.94 -16.46 9.58
CA SER A 253 -10.92 -17.48 9.78
C SER A 253 -9.52 -17.02 9.35
N VAL A 254 -9.39 -16.26 8.27
CA VAL A 254 -8.08 -15.69 7.86
C VAL A 254 -7.55 -14.70 8.91
N LEU A 255 -8.39 -13.79 9.39
CA LEU A 255 -8.00 -12.79 10.39
C LEU A 255 -7.70 -13.41 11.76
N ASP A 256 -8.39 -14.48 12.14
CA ASP A 256 -8.13 -15.24 13.37
C ASP A 256 -6.78 -15.97 13.32
N ARG A 257 -6.45 -16.60 12.17
CA ARG A 257 -5.13 -17.20 11.95
C ARG A 257 -4.01 -16.17 11.95
N CYS A 258 -4.30 -14.96 11.47
CA CYS A 258 -3.41 -13.81 11.55
C CYS A 258 -3.28 -13.20 12.96
N ARG A 259 -4.06 -13.69 13.95
CA ARG A 259 -4.15 -13.11 15.30
C ARG A 259 -4.38 -11.61 15.26
N HIS A 260 -5.35 -11.16 14.46
CA HIS A 260 -5.60 -9.73 14.16
C HIS A 260 -5.72 -8.83 15.42
N GLU A 261 -6.10 -9.39 16.57
CA GLU A 261 -6.12 -8.71 17.87
C GLU A 261 -4.75 -8.17 18.33
N HIS A 262 -3.65 -8.81 17.91
CA HIS A 262 -2.28 -8.38 18.19
C HIS A 262 -1.67 -7.53 17.06
N VAL A 263 -2.30 -7.53 15.88
CA VAL A 263 -1.80 -6.79 14.71
C VAL A 263 -2.12 -5.31 14.87
N ARG A 264 -1.08 -4.48 14.82
CA ARG A 264 -1.19 -3.04 15.06
C ARG A 264 -2.06 -2.36 14.02
N ASN A 265 -1.88 -2.67 12.74
CA ASN A 265 -2.63 -2.07 11.65
C ASN A 265 -3.34 -3.16 10.84
N VAL A 266 -4.66 -3.07 10.73
CA VAL A 266 -5.45 -3.97 9.90
C VAL A 266 -6.24 -3.14 8.91
N ILE A 267 -6.03 -3.41 7.62
CA ILE A 267 -6.79 -2.86 6.52
C ILE A 267 -7.58 -4.00 5.88
N LEU A 268 -8.90 -3.88 5.86
CA LEU A 268 -9.79 -4.86 5.25
C LEU A 268 -10.59 -4.17 4.15
N ASP A 269 -10.47 -4.67 2.94
CA ASP A 269 -11.22 -4.23 1.77
C ASP A 269 -11.98 -5.44 1.22
N ALA A 270 -13.25 -5.56 1.57
CA ALA A 270 -14.04 -6.75 1.32
C ALA A 270 -15.46 -6.35 0.92
N ARG A 271 -16.11 -7.10 0.04
CA ARG A 271 -17.51 -6.80 -0.28
C ARG A 271 -18.42 -6.99 0.93
N THR A 272 -18.26 -8.12 1.62
CA THR A 272 -19.09 -8.52 2.78
C THR A 272 -18.20 -8.96 3.93
N VAL A 273 -18.64 -8.72 5.16
CA VAL A 273 -18.01 -9.23 6.38
C VAL A 273 -19.08 -9.75 7.32
N HIS A 274 -18.79 -10.85 8.01
CA HIS A 274 -19.68 -11.38 9.04
C HIS A 274 -19.81 -10.39 10.22
N PRO A 275 -21.01 -10.13 10.75
CA PRO A 275 -21.22 -9.19 11.85
C PRO A 275 -20.29 -9.41 13.05
N ASP A 276 -20.04 -10.66 13.43
CA ASP A 276 -19.19 -10.98 14.59
C ASP A 276 -17.71 -10.63 14.37
N LEU A 277 -17.24 -10.71 13.12
CA LEU A 277 -15.88 -10.29 12.75
C LEU A 277 -15.75 -8.77 12.81
N LEU A 278 -16.80 -8.06 12.38
CA LEU A 278 -16.82 -6.61 12.50
C LEU A 278 -16.68 -6.21 13.97
N ASP A 279 -17.44 -6.85 14.86
CA ASP A 279 -17.37 -6.64 16.31
C ASP A 279 -15.97 -6.89 16.88
N SER A 280 -15.28 -7.97 16.47
CA SER A 280 -13.92 -8.26 16.96
C SER A 280 -12.92 -7.19 16.51
N LEU A 281 -13.04 -6.72 15.27
CA LEU A 281 -12.16 -5.68 14.72
C LEU A 281 -12.35 -4.32 15.38
N ILE A 282 -13.58 -3.96 15.73
CA ILE A 282 -13.91 -2.64 16.30
C ILE A 282 -13.82 -2.59 17.83
N ARG A 283 -13.91 -3.74 18.53
CA ARG A 283 -13.82 -3.83 20.00
C ARG A 283 -12.62 -3.13 20.65
N PRO A 284 -11.38 -3.19 20.11
CA PRO A 284 -10.24 -2.54 20.76
C PRO A 284 -10.18 -1.02 20.53
N LEU A 285 -11.11 -0.45 19.77
CA LEU A 285 -11.08 0.95 19.36
C LEU A 285 -11.70 1.85 20.42
N ASN A 286 -11.13 3.04 20.56
CA ASN A 286 -11.72 4.11 21.37
C ASN A 286 -12.13 5.33 20.54
N SER A 287 -11.77 5.34 19.26
CA SER A 287 -12.25 6.29 18.27
C SER A 287 -12.72 5.53 17.06
N LEU A 288 -13.96 5.76 16.65
CA LEU A 288 -14.55 5.18 15.46
C LEU A 288 -15.13 6.28 14.58
N ALA A 289 -14.77 6.28 13.31
CA ALA A 289 -15.30 7.14 12.29
C ALA A 289 -15.89 6.29 11.18
N VAL A 290 -17.20 6.42 10.99
CA VAL A 290 -17.93 5.78 9.90
C VAL A 290 -18.18 6.84 8.84
N SER A 291 -17.95 6.47 7.59
CA SER A 291 -18.32 7.25 6.42
C SER A 291 -18.97 6.35 5.40
N THR A 292 -19.97 6.88 4.74
CA THR A 292 -20.68 6.23 3.64
C THR A 292 -20.49 7.08 2.39
N ASP A 293 -20.05 6.45 1.30
CA ASP A 293 -20.06 7.02 -0.05
C ASP A 293 -21.20 6.37 -0.87
N ARG A 294 -21.28 6.52 -2.19
CA ARG A 294 -22.36 5.92 -3.00
C ARG A 294 -22.42 4.40 -2.91
N HIS A 295 -21.27 3.76 -2.77
CA HIS A 295 -21.14 2.29 -2.86
C HIS A 295 -20.31 1.68 -1.74
N LEU A 296 -19.64 2.50 -0.93
CA LEU A 296 -18.68 2.02 0.07
C LEU A 296 -19.02 2.54 1.46
N LEU A 297 -19.02 1.62 2.42
CA LEU A 297 -19.03 1.88 3.86
C LEU A 297 -17.58 1.77 4.33
N THR A 298 -17.03 2.88 4.80
CA THR A 298 -15.69 2.91 5.39
C THR A 298 -15.79 3.12 6.89
N LEU A 299 -15.19 2.23 7.66
CA LEU A 299 -14.99 2.35 9.09
C LEU A 299 -13.50 2.55 9.35
N GLU A 300 -13.16 3.68 9.94
CA GLU A 300 -11.80 4.00 10.38
C GLU A 300 -11.80 4.13 11.88
N GLY A 301 -10.85 3.49 12.54
CA GLY A 301 -10.72 3.72 13.96
C GLY A 301 -9.35 3.43 14.51
N PHE A 302 -9.12 4.01 15.68
CA PHE A 302 -7.86 3.89 16.39
C PHE A 302 -8.08 3.65 17.88
N SER A 303 -7.03 3.19 18.54
CA SER A 303 -6.97 3.01 19.99
C SER A 303 -5.81 3.79 20.61
N ASP A 304 -5.88 4.06 21.91
CA ASP A 304 -4.82 4.74 22.67
C ASP A 304 -3.51 3.93 22.71
N VAL A 305 -3.61 2.61 22.56
CA VAL A 305 -2.44 1.70 22.49
C VAL A 305 -1.86 1.60 21.08
N GLY A 306 -2.38 2.38 20.13
CA GLY A 306 -1.84 2.53 18.78
C GLY A 306 -2.32 1.48 17.79
N PHE A 307 -3.44 0.79 18.05
CA PHE A 307 -4.12 -0.02 17.02
C PHE A 307 -4.80 0.91 16.01
N ASN A 308 -4.76 0.53 14.74
CA ASN A 308 -5.45 1.18 13.64
C ASN A 308 -6.23 0.13 12.84
N ARG A 309 -7.49 0.45 12.52
CA ARG A 309 -8.39 -0.39 11.73
C ARG A 309 -8.98 0.47 10.63
N HIS A 310 -8.83 0.03 9.39
CA HIS A 310 -9.49 0.62 8.23
C HIS A 310 -10.26 -0.47 7.51
N ILE A 311 -11.58 -0.41 7.53
CA ILE A 311 -12.46 -1.42 6.96
C ILE A 311 -13.29 -0.75 5.88
N SER A 312 -13.26 -1.27 4.66
CA SER A 312 -14.02 -0.81 3.51
C SER A 312 -14.91 -1.94 3.02
N LEU A 313 -16.23 -1.70 3.03
CA LEU A 313 -17.28 -2.68 2.71
C LEU A 313 -18.23 -2.16 1.64
N ASP A 314 -18.81 -3.04 0.82
CA ASP A 314 -19.87 -2.63 -0.10
C ASP A 314 -21.16 -2.25 0.67
N LEU A 315 -21.72 -1.08 0.39
CA LEU A 315 -22.90 -0.54 1.10
C LEU A 315 -24.15 -1.40 0.97
N HIS A 316 -24.27 -2.19 -0.08
CA HIS A 316 -25.43 -3.07 -0.28
C HIS A 316 -25.58 -4.12 0.84
N VAL A 317 -24.55 -4.30 1.66
CA VAL A 317 -24.47 -5.33 2.68
C VAL A 317 -24.99 -4.86 4.03
N MET A 318 -24.81 -3.59 4.39
CA MET A 318 -25.13 -3.08 5.73
C MET A 318 -26.04 -1.85 5.69
N ARG A 319 -27.18 -1.96 6.37
CA ARG A 319 -28.07 -0.83 6.63
C ARG A 319 -27.59 -0.05 7.86
N ASP A 320 -28.04 1.19 7.97
CA ASP A 320 -27.76 2.07 9.11
C ASP A 320 -28.11 1.45 10.47
N GLU A 321 -29.20 0.67 10.55
CA GLU A 321 -29.59 0.00 11.80
C GLU A 321 -28.58 -1.08 12.23
N ALA A 322 -27.98 -1.78 11.26
CA ALA A 322 -26.95 -2.77 11.54
C ALA A 322 -25.69 -2.09 12.06
N ILE A 323 -25.24 -1.01 11.41
CA ILE A 323 -24.08 -0.23 11.85
C ILE A 323 -24.33 0.35 13.25
N ALA A 324 -25.49 0.95 13.48
CA ALA A 324 -25.86 1.45 14.80
C ALA A 324 -25.80 0.33 15.85
N SER A 325 -26.34 -0.85 15.56
CA SER A 325 -26.29 -2.01 16.46
C SER A 325 -24.86 -2.46 16.79
N HIS A 326 -23.92 -2.36 15.84
CA HIS A 326 -22.50 -2.65 16.10
C HIS A 326 -21.86 -1.59 17.00
N VAL A 327 -22.13 -0.31 16.76
CA VAL A 327 -21.64 0.80 17.60
C VAL A 327 -22.11 0.62 19.05
N VAL A 328 -23.35 0.17 19.27
CA VAL A 328 -23.86 -0.15 20.61
C VAL A 328 -23.01 -1.17 21.33
N ARG A 329 -22.62 -2.26 20.66
CA ARG A 329 -21.88 -3.37 21.27
C ARG A 329 -20.51 -2.92 21.79
N ILE A 330 -19.94 -1.86 21.23
CA ILE A 330 -18.64 -1.31 21.64
C ILE A 330 -18.72 0.04 22.37
N ALA A 331 -19.95 0.54 22.60
CA ALA A 331 -20.24 1.84 23.18
C ALA A 331 -19.49 2.14 24.48
N ALA A 332 -19.23 1.11 25.30
CA ALA A 332 -18.56 1.24 26.59
C ALA A 332 -17.10 1.72 26.49
N SER A 333 -16.46 1.62 25.32
CA SER A 333 -15.04 1.95 25.10
C SER A 333 -14.81 3.20 24.23
N LEU A 334 -15.84 3.68 23.54
CA LEU A 334 -15.72 4.75 22.55
C LEU A 334 -15.68 6.14 23.18
N LYS A 335 -14.52 6.81 23.08
CA LYS A 335 -14.31 8.21 23.47
C LYS A 335 -14.68 9.19 22.37
N PHE A 336 -14.50 8.78 21.11
CA PHE A 336 -14.76 9.58 19.92
C PHE A 336 -15.61 8.77 18.92
N LEU A 337 -16.66 9.39 18.40
CA LEU A 337 -17.56 8.74 17.44
C LEU A 337 -17.89 9.70 16.31
N ALA A 338 -17.57 9.35 15.08
CA ALA A 338 -18.06 10.04 13.88
C ALA A 338 -19.00 9.12 13.11
N LEU A 339 -20.21 9.57 12.81
CA LEU A 339 -21.24 8.77 12.13
C LEU A 339 -21.95 9.59 11.05
N PRO A 340 -22.42 8.95 9.96
CA PRO A 340 -23.45 9.52 9.12
C PRO A 340 -24.70 9.86 9.95
N LEU A 341 -25.38 10.95 9.60
CA LEU A 341 -26.59 11.40 10.30
C LEU A 341 -27.72 10.34 10.34
N PRO A 342 -27.99 9.57 9.27
CA PRO A 342 -28.96 8.48 9.31
C PRO A 342 -28.58 7.41 10.33
N THR A 343 -27.33 6.97 10.33
CA THR A 343 -26.80 5.99 11.31
C THR A 343 -26.92 6.50 12.74
N TRP A 344 -26.66 7.79 12.99
CA TRP A 344 -26.86 8.40 14.30
C TRP A 344 -28.33 8.37 14.74
N THR A 345 -29.25 8.62 13.81
CA THR A 345 -30.69 8.57 14.08
C THR A 345 -31.13 7.16 14.49
N CYS A 346 -30.62 6.13 13.81
CA CYS A 346 -30.81 4.72 14.19
C CYS A 346 -30.18 4.39 15.55
N LEU A 347 -29.05 5.02 15.91
CA LEU A 347 -28.41 4.81 17.21
C LEU A 347 -29.26 5.37 18.36
N LEU A 348 -29.95 6.50 18.14
CA LEU A 348 -30.82 7.13 19.14
C LEU A 348 -32.09 6.32 19.43
N SER A 349 -32.55 5.49 18.50
CA SER A 349 -33.72 4.63 18.72
C SER A 349 -33.39 3.37 19.51
N LEU A 350 -32.11 3.08 19.73
CA LEU A 350 -31.65 1.91 20.47
C LEU A 350 -31.36 2.27 21.95
N PRO A 351 -31.71 1.39 22.91
CA PRO A 351 -31.51 1.64 24.34
C PRO A 351 -30.04 1.50 24.74
N ASN A 352 -29.28 2.60 24.70
CA ASN A 352 -27.83 2.56 24.88
C ASN A 352 -27.29 3.60 25.86
N ALA A 353 -26.23 3.22 26.56
CA ALA A 353 -25.36 4.13 27.28
C ALA A 353 -24.02 4.21 26.56
N LEU A 354 -23.54 5.44 26.34
CA LEU A 354 -22.20 5.73 25.81
C LEU A 354 -21.43 6.45 26.93
N PRO A 355 -21.06 5.73 28.01
CA PRO A 355 -20.63 6.33 29.27
C PRO A 355 -19.32 7.10 29.16
N VAL A 356 -18.47 6.74 28.20
CA VAL A 356 -17.13 7.33 28.01
C VAL A 356 -17.03 8.25 26.79
N LEU A 357 -18.13 8.52 26.11
CA LEU A 357 -18.14 9.30 24.88
C LEU A 357 -17.99 10.79 25.17
N THR A 358 -16.88 11.37 24.70
CA THR A 358 -16.53 12.77 24.95
C THR A 358 -16.82 13.69 23.77
N LYS A 359 -16.79 13.14 22.55
CA LYS A 359 -17.00 13.88 21.30
C LYS A 359 -17.77 13.04 20.30
N VAL A 360 -18.78 13.66 19.70
CA VAL A 360 -19.53 13.14 18.55
C VAL A 360 -19.31 14.04 17.35
N THR A 361 -19.10 13.45 16.19
CA THR A 361 -19.11 14.13 14.89
C THR A 361 -20.23 13.54 14.04
N LEU A 362 -21.18 14.37 13.64
CA LEU A 362 -22.26 14.00 12.72
C LEU A 362 -21.86 14.42 11.31
N ARG A 363 -21.75 13.46 10.41
CA ARG A 363 -21.41 13.68 9.00
C ARG A 363 -22.69 13.69 8.20
N ILE A 364 -22.90 14.73 7.42
CA ILE A 364 -24.01 14.77 6.49
C ILE A 364 -23.47 14.41 5.11
N SER A 365 -24.00 13.35 4.49
CA SER A 365 -23.53 12.98 3.15
C SER A 365 -24.14 13.90 2.09
N LYS A 366 -23.42 14.10 0.97
CA LYS A 366 -23.94 14.88 -0.19
C LYS A 366 -25.19 14.23 -0.82
N TYR A 367 -25.40 12.95 -0.56
CA TYR A 367 -26.44 12.14 -1.20
C TYR A 367 -27.66 11.89 -0.29
N GLU A 368 -27.63 12.38 0.94
CA GLU A 368 -28.78 12.32 1.83
C GLU A 368 -29.82 13.38 1.43
N ASP A 369 -30.99 12.92 1.01
CA ASP A 369 -32.18 13.76 0.89
C ASP A 369 -32.57 14.27 2.29
N TYR A 370 -32.07 15.45 2.66
CA TYR A 370 -32.38 16.16 3.92
C TYR A 370 -33.88 16.16 4.25
N CYS A 371 -34.74 16.14 3.23
CA CYS A 371 -36.20 16.16 3.37
C CYS A 371 -36.77 14.95 4.12
N ARG A 372 -36.08 13.79 4.16
CA ARG A 372 -36.60 12.58 4.82
C ARG A 372 -36.41 12.57 6.33
N LEU A 373 -35.40 13.29 6.86
CA LEU A 373 -35.12 13.32 8.30
C LEU A 373 -36.11 14.22 9.07
N ALA A 374 -36.76 15.17 8.40
CA ALA A 374 -37.62 16.15 9.06
C ALA A 374 -39.06 15.67 9.34
N THR A 375 -39.51 14.52 8.82
CA THR A 375 -40.96 14.28 8.66
C THR A 375 -41.56 13.04 9.34
N SER A 376 -40.82 12.05 9.86
CA SER A 376 -41.47 10.73 10.04
C SER A 376 -41.30 9.93 11.33
N THR A 377 -40.63 10.39 12.38
CA THR A 377 -40.57 9.58 13.61
C THR A 377 -40.85 10.41 14.86
N SER A 378 -42.01 10.15 15.50
CA SER A 378 -42.15 10.41 16.93
C SER A 378 -41.19 9.46 17.62
N VAL A 379 -39.94 9.91 17.79
CA VAL A 379 -38.93 9.15 18.52
C VAL A 379 -39.45 9.02 19.94
N ASP A 380 -39.97 7.84 20.28
CA ASP A 380 -40.17 7.44 21.66
C ASP A 380 -38.83 7.68 22.34
N LYS A 381 -38.83 8.59 23.33
CA LYS A 381 -37.63 9.22 23.88
C LYS A 381 -36.79 8.22 24.69
N ALA A 382 -36.16 7.27 24.03
CA ALA A 382 -35.05 6.54 24.61
C ALA A 382 -33.95 7.58 24.93
N LEU A 383 -33.71 7.80 26.22
CA LEU A 383 -32.71 8.76 26.67
C LEU A 383 -31.33 8.19 26.41
N LEU A 384 -30.64 8.70 25.38
CA LEU A 384 -29.23 8.40 25.15
C LEU A 384 -28.42 8.89 26.36
N HIS A 385 -27.81 7.97 27.10
CA HIS A 385 -27.06 8.31 28.31
C HIS A 385 -25.58 8.53 27.99
N THR A 386 -25.17 9.80 27.86
CA THR A 386 -23.81 10.24 27.51
C THR A 386 -23.28 11.27 28.53
N PRO A 387 -23.03 10.86 29.79
CA PRO A 387 -22.84 11.77 30.92
C PRO A 387 -21.58 12.65 30.80
N ILE A 388 -20.62 12.26 29.95
CA ILE A 388 -19.37 12.99 29.75
C ILE A 388 -19.22 13.60 28.36
N LEU A 389 -20.31 13.67 27.57
CA LEU A 389 -20.27 14.27 26.24
C LEU A 389 -20.00 15.77 26.36
N ARG A 390 -18.90 16.24 25.76
CA ARG A 390 -18.48 17.64 25.83
C ARG A 390 -18.65 18.38 24.50
N ARG A 391 -18.64 17.64 23.39
CA ARG A 391 -18.57 18.25 22.06
C ARG A 391 -19.41 17.51 21.04
N ILE A 392 -20.21 18.26 20.29
CA ILE A 392 -20.88 17.80 19.08
C ILE A 392 -20.37 18.62 17.91
N VAL A 393 -19.86 17.95 16.88
CA VAL A 393 -19.40 18.58 15.64
C VAL A 393 -20.33 18.17 14.52
N LEU A 394 -20.83 19.14 13.75
CA LEU A 394 -21.54 18.86 12.51
C LEU A 394 -20.58 19.08 11.33
N GLU A 395 -20.27 18.02 10.59
CA GLU A 395 -19.48 18.04 9.37
C GLU A 395 -20.41 18.09 8.15
N VAL A 396 -20.43 19.25 7.49
CA VAL A 396 -21.17 19.46 6.24
C VAL A 396 -20.17 19.46 5.09
N PRO A 397 -20.41 18.67 4.01
CA PRO A 397 -19.57 18.71 2.82
C PRO A 397 -19.62 20.12 2.23
N ARG A 398 -18.47 20.70 1.91
CA ARG A 398 -18.48 21.87 1.02
C ARG A 398 -18.86 21.37 -0.37
N ASP A 399 -20.00 21.83 -0.86
CA ASP A 399 -20.35 21.62 -2.25
C ASP A 399 -19.47 22.50 -3.14
N ASP A 400 -19.05 21.94 -4.28
CA ASP A 400 -18.30 22.65 -5.33
C ASP A 400 -19.19 23.56 -6.19
N THR A 401 -20.48 23.70 -5.86
CA THR A 401 -21.46 24.34 -6.74
C THR A 401 -22.47 25.19 -5.98
N ASN A 402 -22.30 26.52 -6.05
CA ASN A 402 -23.31 27.59 -6.16
C ASN A 402 -24.67 27.50 -5.43
N MET A 403 -24.82 26.67 -4.40
CA MET A 403 -26.03 26.66 -3.58
C MET A 403 -26.03 27.89 -2.66
N SER A 404 -27.01 28.74 -2.92
CA SER A 404 -27.33 29.96 -2.19
C SER A 404 -27.26 29.80 -0.67
N THR A 405 -26.33 30.56 -0.08
CA THR A 405 -26.15 31.14 1.29
C THR A 405 -27.00 30.76 2.52
N ALA A 406 -27.98 29.87 2.47
CA ALA A 406 -28.72 29.45 3.65
C ALA A 406 -27.86 28.45 4.46
N VAL A 407 -27.03 28.97 5.36
CA VAL A 407 -26.35 28.17 6.39
C VAL A 407 -27.45 27.48 7.21
N PRO A 408 -27.46 26.15 7.34
CA PRO A 408 -28.46 25.47 8.15
C PRO A 408 -28.41 25.99 9.58
N GLU A 409 -29.55 26.46 10.10
CA GLU A 409 -29.69 26.90 11.49
C GLU A 409 -29.59 25.67 12.40
N ILE A 410 -28.44 25.47 13.05
CA ILE A 410 -28.29 24.44 14.07
C ILE A 410 -28.98 24.95 15.34
N ARG A 411 -30.13 24.36 15.66
CA ARG A 411 -30.74 24.54 16.98
C ARG A 411 -30.09 23.57 17.95
N THR A 412 -29.54 24.09 19.05
CA THR A 412 -29.02 23.27 20.15
C THR A 412 -30.14 22.41 20.72
N CYS A 413 -30.12 21.11 20.42
CA CYS A 413 -30.97 20.15 21.11
C CYS A 413 -30.57 20.16 22.59
N GLN A 414 -31.55 20.36 23.49
CA GLN A 414 -31.33 20.19 24.93
C GLN A 414 -30.85 18.76 25.18
N LEU A 415 -29.55 18.59 25.47
CA LEU A 415 -29.01 17.34 26.00
C LEU A 415 -29.58 17.17 27.41
N LEU A 416 -30.71 16.47 27.49
CA LEU A 416 -31.43 16.18 28.72
C LEU A 416 -30.73 15.06 29.48
N GLY A 417 -29.75 15.42 30.29
CA GLY A 417 -29.32 14.65 31.45
C GLY A 417 -29.59 15.47 32.72
N PRO A 418 -30.12 14.88 33.80
CA PRO A 418 -30.42 15.61 35.04
C PRO A 418 -29.17 16.28 35.66
N ASP A 419 -27.97 15.81 35.30
CA ASP A 419 -26.67 16.33 35.75
C ASP A 419 -25.75 16.83 34.61
N SER A 420 -26.34 17.16 33.45
CA SER A 420 -25.58 17.63 32.28
C SER A 420 -24.84 18.95 32.57
N PRO A 421 -23.50 19.03 32.36
CA PRO A 421 -22.78 20.30 32.50
C PRO A 421 -23.37 21.32 31.52
N ARG A 422 -23.62 22.54 31.97
CA ARG A 422 -24.28 23.61 31.18
C ARG A 422 -23.49 24.07 29.94
N ASP A 423 -22.35 23.44 29.63
CA ASP A 423 -21.36 23.88 28.65
C ASP A 423 -21.05 22.78 27.60
N VAL A 424 -22.07 22.25 26.91
CA VAL A 424 -21.83 21.41 25.72
C VAL A 424 -21.57 22.32 24.53
N ASP A 425 -20.36 22.25 23.96
CA ASP A 425 -19.97 23.02 22.79
C ASP A 425 -20.48 22.35 21.51
N VAL A 426 -21.28 23.08 20.73
CA VAL A 426 -21.76 22.67 19.42
C VAL A 426 -21.02 23.48 18.36
N THR A 427 -20.10 22.82 17.64
CA THR A 427 -19.29 23.47 16.60
C THR A 427 -19.76 23.03 15.21
N LEU A 428 -20.10 23.98 14.34
CA LEU A 428 -20.26 23.72 12.90
C LEU A 428 -18.88 23.75 12.22
N MET A 429 -18.49 22.68 11.52
CA MET A 429 -17.26 22.64 10.74
C MET A 429 -17.56 22.47 9.25
N LEU A 430 -17.20 23.49 8.46
CA LEU A 430 -17.22 23.44 7.00
C LEU A 430 -15.88 22.89 6.51
N ARG A 431 -15.85 21.63 6.08
CA ARG A 431 -14.63 20.93 5.66
C ARG A 431 -14.05 21.56 4.38
N SER A 432 -12.87 22.16 4.44
CA SER A 432 -12.08 22.52 3.25
C SER A 432 -11.15 21.35 2.92
N GLU A 433 -11.30 20.74 1.75
CA GLU A 433 -10.35 19.73 1.30
C GLU A 433 -9.02 20.38 0.89
N VAL A 434 -8.01 20.29 1.76
CA VAL A 434 -6.62 20.04 1.35
C VAL A 434 -5.97 19.21 2.46
N VAL A 435 -5.97 17.89 2.30
CA VAL A 435 -5.02 17.03 3.02
C VAL A 435 -3.97 16.61 1.99
N PRO A 436 -2.71 17.09 2.08
CA PRO A 436 -1.65 16.48 1.32
C PRO A 436 -1.46 15.06 1.86
N ARG A 437 -1.74 14.05 1.02
CA ARG A 437 -1.34 12.66 1.31
C ARG A 437 0.18 12.66 1.49
N ARG A 438 0.64 12.18 2.65
CA ARG A 438 2.06 11.88 2.90
C ARG A 438 2.44 10.55 2.28
#